data_AF-A0ABD5QHK2-F1
#
_entry.id   AF-A0ABD5QHK2-F1
#
_cell.length_a   1.000
_cell.length_b   1.000
_cell.length_c   1.000
_cell.angle_alpha   90.00
_cell.angle_beta   90.00
_cell.angle_gamma   90.00
#
_symmetry.space_group_name_H-M   'P 1'
#
loop_
_entity.id
_entity.type
_entity.pdbx_description
1 polymer ?
#
loop_
_entity_poly.entity_id
_entity_poly.type
_entity_poly.pdbx_seq_one_letter_code
_entity_poly.pdbx_strand_id
1 'polypeptide(L)'
;MKISQNARHFASRKALETPVVRSLAVAGLVRLHTRVFTKKADPAHAEERKDHLDGLFEATMDTYLEALRAGYSEAEAREITHVQANFDFYNHGWTEMMEFPGDELEEHYDRHAEFFSTWGITIADPLGEFEPEGGIPEAPSTPEKLDDPEHPHAEGGFADDVYVETEDGDLVVGGQEGPAEVDVSRAVGVDGDDVGDRPSK
;
A
#
# COMPACT_ATOMS: atom_id res chain seq x y z
N MET A 1 -7.58 -3.73 9.44
CA MET A 1 -7.75 -3.67 7.97
C MET A 1 -7.87 -5.06 7.32
N LYS A 2 -8.59 -5.19 6.20
CA LYS A 2 -8.72 -6.42 5.40
C LYS A 2 -7.85 -6.35 4.13
N ILE A 3 -7.02 -7.37 3.89
CA ILE A 3 -6.08 -7.41 2.77
C ILE A 3 -6.36 -8.65 1.91
N SER A 4 -6.44 -8.53 0.58
CA SER A 4 -6.62 -9.71 -0.30
C SER A 4 -5.26 -10.31 -0.69
N GLN A 5 -5.12 -11.64 -0.74
CA GLN A 5 -3.90 -12.32 -1.19
C GLN A 5 -4.26 -13.42 -2.21
N ASN A 6 -3.51 -13.47 -3.30
CA ASN A 6 -3.69 -14.44 -4.38
C ASN A 6 -2.33 -14.76 -5.03
N ALA A 7 -2.31 -15.66 -6.01
CA ALA A 7 -1.08 -16.08 -6.68
C ALA A 7 -0.24 -14.93 -7.25
N ARG A 8 -0.88 -13.82 -7.69
CA ARG A 8 -0.16 -12.63 -8.19
C ARG A 8 0.61 -11.90 -7.09
N HIS A 9 0.10 -11.88 -5.86
CA HIS A 9 0.80 -11.25 -4.73
C HIS A 9 2.11 -11.96 -4.44
N PHE A 10 2.07 -13.31 -4.36
CA PHE A 10 3.28 -14.11 -4.20
C PHE A 10 4.27 -13.93 -5.36
N ALA A 11 3.78 -13.87 -6.60
CA ALA A 11 4.61 -13.59 -7.78
C ALA A 11 5.29 -12.22 -7.70
N SER A 12 4.54 -11.18 -7.36
CA SER A 12 5.05 -9.84 -7.14
C SER A 12 6.10 -9.78 -6.02
N ARG A 13 5.87 -10.44 -4.88
CA ARG A 13 6.88 -10.56 -3.81
C ARG A 13 8.17 -11.18 -4.34
N LYS A 14 8.08 -12.31 -5.03
CA LYS A 14 9.26 -13.00 -5.57
C LYS A 14 10.01 -12.15 -6.60
N ALA A 15 9.29 -11.40 -7.42
CA ALA A 15 9.90 -10.49 -8.37
C ALA A 15 10.65 -9.33 -7.68
N LEU A 16 10.11 -8.78 -6.58
CA LEU A 16 10.78 -7.72 -5.81
C LEU A 16 12.10 -8.17 -5.16
N GLU A 17 12.19 -9.45 -4.76
CA GLU A 17 13.44 -10.06 -4.26
C GLU A 17 14.46 -10.35 -5.36
N THR A 18 14.03 -10.34 -6.63
CA THR A 18 14.86 -10.75 -7.77
C THR A 18 15.48 -9.50 -8.44
N PRO A 19 16.80 -9.25 -8.31
CA PRO A 19 17.39 -7.98 -8.73
C PRO A 19 17.13 -7.58 -10.18
N VAL A 20 17.02 -8.56 -11.09
CA VAL A 20 16.83 -8.33 -12.53
C VAL A 20 15.43 -7.79 -12.85
N VAL A 21 14.40 -8.21 -12.12
CA VAL A 21 12.99 -7.83 -12.38
C VAL A 21 12.41 -6.90 -11.31
N ARG A 22 13.14 -6.65 -10.21
CA ARG A 22 12.71 -5.78 -9.10
C ARG A 22 12.20 -4.43 -9.58
N SER A 23 12.94 -3.75 -10.46
CA SER A 23 12.55 -2.41 -10.93
C SER A 23 11.24 -2.42 -11.74
N LEU A 24 10.99 -3.49 -12.51
CA LEU A 24 9.74 -3.65 -13.25
C LEU A 24 8.57 -3.96 -12.31
N ALA A 25 8.81 -4.80 -11.31
CA ALA A 25 7.81 -5.13 -10.29
C ALA A 25 7.43 -3.90 -9.45
N VAL A 26 8.40 -3.09 -9.01
CA VAL A 26 8.15 -1.81 -8.31
C VAL A 26 7.31 -0.89 -9.20
N ALA A 27 7.74 -0.61 -10.43
CA ALA A 27 7.02 0.28 -11.34
C ALA A 27 5.60 -0.21 -11.66
N GLY A 28 5.41 -1.54 -11.75
CA GLY A 28 4.10 -2.16 -11.94
C GLY A 28 3.18 -1.99 -10.73
N LEU A 29 3.70 -2.25 -9.53
CA LEU A 29 2.95 -2.13 -8.28
C LEU A 29 2.58 -0.69 -7.95
N VAL A 30 3.50 0.27 -8.15
CA VAL A 30 3.22 1.71 -8.00
C VAL A 30 2.05 2.09 -8.92
N ARG A 31 2.17 1.81 -10.21
CA ARG A 31 1.12 2.10 -11.20
C ARG A 31 -0.23 1.45 -10.85
N LEU A 32 -0.20 0.21 -10.33
CA LEU A 32 -1.42 -0.48 -9.90
C LEU A 32 -2.08 0.26 -8.74
N HIS A 33 -1.33 0.56 -7.67
CA HIS A 33 -1.88 1.21 -6.48
C HIS A 33 -2.34 2.63 -6.78
N THR A 34 -1.54 3.42 -7.51
CA THR A 34 -1.95 4.75 -7.97
C THR A 34 -3.27 4.69 -8.72
N ARG A 35 -3.40 3.78 -9.70
CA ARG A 35 -4.67 3.61 -10.44
C ARG A 35 -5.84 3.20 -9.54
N VAL A 36 -5.62 2.37 -8.52
CA VAL A 36 -6.67 1.96 -7.57
C VAL A 36 -7.10 3.16 -6.73
N PHE A 37 -6.14 3.89 -6.16
CA PHE A 37 -6.40 4.98 -5.23
C PHE A 37 -6.90 6.26 -5.92
N THR A 38 -6.45 6.56 -7.13
CA THR A 38 -7.05 7.61 -7.98
C THR A 38 -8.53 7.33 -8.29
N LYS A 39 -8.96 6.07 -8.35
CA LYS A 39 -10.40 5.74 -8.52
C LYS A 39 -11.22 5.94 -7.24
N LYS A 40 -10.58 5.86 -6.07
CA LYS A 40 -11.20 6.10 -4.76
C LYS A 40 -11.22 7.60 -4.41
N ALA A 41 -10.24 8.35 -4.92
CA ALA A 41 -10.08 9.78 -4.68
C ALA A 41 -11.28 10.61 -5.16
N ASP A 42 -11.46 11.79 -4.57
CA ASP A 42 -12.36 12.81 -5.08
C ASP A 42 -12.10 13.06 -6.59
N PRO A 43 -13.08 12.86 -7.49
CA PRO A 43 -12.89 13.02 -8.93
C PRO A 43 -12.39 14.40 -9.34
N ALA A 44 -12.65 15.44 -8.53
CA ALA A 44 -12.17 16.79 -8.80
C ALA A 44 -10.64 16.92 -8.64
N HIS A 45 -10.02 16.08 -7.80
CA HIS A 45 -8.61 16.14 -7.43
C HIS A 45 -7.82 14.89 -7.81
N ALA A 46 -8.49 13.85 -8.33
CA ALA A 46 -7.92 12.54 -8.59
C ALA A 46 -6.63 12.59 -9.43
N GLU A 47 -6.58 13.40 -10.50
CA GLU A 47 -5.37 13.53 -11.32
C GLU A 47 -4.29 14.38 -10.66
N GLU A 48 -4.65 15.38 -9.85
CA GLU A 48 -3.68 16.23 -9.16
C GLU A 48 -2.93 15.47 -8.07
N ARG A 49 -3.56 14.45 -7.48
CA ARG A 49 -2.95 13.60 -6.43
C ARG A 49 -2.04 12.52 -7.01
N LYS A 50 -2.06 12.29 -8.32
CA LYS A 50 -1.42 11.12 -8.93
C LYS A 50 0.09 11.08 -8.73
N ASP A 51 0.78 12.20 -8.94
CA ASP A 51 2.24 12.26 -8.81
C ASP A 51 2.67 12.07 -7.35
N HIS A 52 1.87 12.58 -6.40
CA HIS A 52 2.07 12.33 -4.97
C HIS A 52 1.90 10.85 -4.63
N LEU A 53 0.80 10.23 -5.10
CA LEU A 53 0.54 8.80 -4.90
C LEU A 53 1.65 7.92 -5.51
N ASP A 54 2.15 8.27 -6.70
CA ASP A 54 3.28 7.57 -7.31
C ASP A 54 4.53 7.63 -6.41
N GLY A 55 4.86 8.81 -5.85
CA GLY A 55 5.98 8.98 -4.92
C GLY A 55 5.79 8.24 -3.59
N LEU A 56 4.59 8.34 -2.99
CA LEU A 56 4.23 7.63 -1.77
C LEU A 56 4.34 6.11 -1.93
N PHE A 57 3.78 5.57 -3.02
CA PHE A 57 3.83 4.13 -3.28
C PHE A 57 5.22 3.65 -3.67
N GLU A 58 6.04 4.48 -4.31
CA GLU A 58 7.44 4.13 -4.55
C GLU A 58 8.23 4.02 -3.23
N ALA A 59 8.09 5.01 -2.34
CA ALA A 59 8.77 5.01 -1.04
C ALA A 59 8.34 3.83 -0.15
N THR A 60 7.04 3.54 -0.08
CA THR A 60 6.53 2.41 0.72
C THR A 60 6.93 1.03 0.17
N MET A 61 7.34 0.90 -1.09
CA MET A 61 7.92 -0.36 -1.60
C MET A 61 9.26 -0.68 -0.94
N ASP A 62 10.06 0.34 -0.58
CA ASP A 62 11.29 0.12 0.18
C ASP A 62 10.97 -0.27 1.63
N THR A 63 9.94 0.33 2.24
CA THR A 63 9.42 -0.10 3.55
C THR A 63 8.97 -1.56 3.55
N TYR A 64 8.19 -1.98 2.55
CA TYR A 64 7.75 -3.36 2.38
C TYR A 64 8.93 -4.35 2.37
N LEU A 65 9.96 -4.02 1.59
CA LEU A 65 11.13 -4.88 1.46
C LEU A 65 11.98 -4.93 2.72
N GLU A 66 12.02 -3.85 3.48
CA GLU A 66 12.73 -3.82 4.76
C GLU A 66 11.96 -4.59 5.84
N ALA A 67 10.64 -4.50 5.89
CA ALA A 67 9.82 -5.35 6.76
C ALA A 67 10.05 -6.84 6.50
N LEU A 68 10.06 -7.26 5.23
CA LEU A 68 10.40 -8.66 4.88
C LEU A 68 11.81 -9.06 5.34
N ARG A 69 12.80 -8.17 5.22
CA ARG A 69 14.18 -8.43 5.68
C ARG A 69 14.29 -8.51 7.20
N ALA A 70 13.49 -7.72 7.91
CA ALA A 70 13.37 -7.74 9.36
C ALA A 70 12.62 -8.99 9.89
N GLY A 71 12.08 -9.83 9.00
CA GLY A 71 11.47 -11.11 9.34
C GLY A 71 9.95 -11.06 9.52
N TYR A 72 9.31 -9.94 9.19
CA TYR A 72 7.86 -9.86 9.14
C TYR A 72 7.31 -10.75 8.01
N SER A 73 6.14 -11.33 8.25
CA SER A 73 5.44 -12.08 7.20
C SER A 73 5.02 -11.15 6.06
N GLU A 74 4.68 -11.74 4.91
CA GLU A 74 4.15 -10.97 3.77
C GLU A 74 2.88 -10.19 4.12
N ALA A 75 2.01 -10.77 4.94
CA ALA A 75 0.77 -10.14 5.37
C ALA A 75 1.07 -8.91 6.26
N GLU A 76 1.99 -9.04 7.21
CA GLU A 76 2.41 -7.93 8.07
C GLU A 76 3.14 -6.84 7.29
N ALA A 77 4.06 -7.21 6.39
CA ALA A 77 4.79 -6.24 5.57
C ALA A 77 3.83 -5.42 4.69
N ARG A 78 2.77 -6.04 4.16
CA ARG A 78 1.73 -5.31 3.43
C ARG A 78 0.91 -4.43 4.35
N GLU A 79 0.48 -4.95 5.49
CA GLU A 79 -0.26 -4.16 6.46
C GLU A 79 0.52 -2.90 6.87
N ILE A 80 1.81 -3.02 7.18
CA ILE A 80 2.71 -1.90 7.50
C ILE A 80 2.62 -0.81 6.41
N THR A 81 2.76 -1.17 5.13
CA THR A 81 2.69 -0.19 4.03
C THR A 81 1.31 0.41 3.81
N HIS A 82 0.25 -0.37 4.03
CA HIS A 82 -1.11 0.14 3.94
C HIS A 82 -1.41 1.09 5.11
N VAL A 83 -0.90 0.81 6.32
CA VAL A 83 -0.99 1.70 7.48
C VAL A 83 -0.26 3.01 7.22
N GLN A 84 0.96 2.97 6.66
CA GLN A 84 1.67 4.20 6.24
C GLN A 84 0.86 5.03 5.23
N ALA A 85 0.29 4.38 4.21
CA ALA A 85 -0.54 5.09 3.23
C ALA A 85 -1.77 5.75 3.90
N ASN A 86 -2.37 5.10 4.90
CA ASN A 86 -3.48 5.71 5.65
C ASN A 86 -3.06 6.89 6.53
N PHE A 87 -1.84 6.89 7.08
CA PHE A 87 -1.30 8.06 7.79
C PHE A 87 -1.19 9.26 6.86
N ASP A 88 -0.67 9.04 5.65
CA ASP A 88 -0.58 10.06 4.61
C ASP A 88 -1.97 10.58 4.19
N PHE A 89 -2.89 9.67 3.88
CA PHE A 89 -4.27 10.03 3.51
C PHE A 89 -4.97 10.80 4.63
N TYR A 90 -4.75 10.42 5.89
CA TYR A 90 -5.28 11.15 7.03
C TYR A 90 -4.71 12.56 7.13
N ASN A 91 -3.39 12.72 7.01
CA ASN A 91 -2.72 14.03 7.06
C ASN A 91 -3.22 14.98 5.96
N HIS A 92 -3.58 14.44 4.79
CA HIS A 92 -4.17 15.18 3.69
C HIS A 92 -5.70 15.35 3.77
N GLY A 93 -6.38 14.71 4.72
CA GLY A 93 -7.84 14.70 4.82
C GLY A 93 -8.54 13.95 3.67
N TRP A 94 -7.86 12.99 3.04
CA TRP A 94 -8.41 12.14 1.97
C TRP A 94 -9.16 10.95 2.56
N THR A 95 -10.16 11.22 3.40
CA THR A 95 -10.90 10.18 4.14
C THR A 95 -11.56 9.16 3.20
N GLU A 96 -11.93 9.58 1.98
CA GLU A 96 -12.50 8.70 0.97
C GLU A 96 -11.54 7.61 0.49
N MET A 97 -10.24 7.81 0.68
CA MET A 97 -9.19 6.87 0.26
C MET A 97 -8.76 5.93 1.39
N MET A 98 -9.12 6.25 2.64
CA MET A 98 -8.71 5.45 3.80
C MET A 98 -9.31 4.04 3.77
N GLU A 99 -8.52 3.09 4.26
CA GLU A 99 -8.82 1.65 4.27
C GLU A 99 -9.18 1.12 5.68
N PHE A 100 -9.06 1.98 6.69
CA PHE A 100 -9.62 1.81 8.02
C PHE A 100 -10.09 3.18 8.57
N PRO A 101 -10.99 3.20 9.57
CA PRO A 101 -11.48 4.45 10.17
C PRO A 101 -10.37 5.29 10.82
N GLY A 102 -10.48 6.61 10.76
CA GLY A 102 -9.44 7.51 11.30
C GLY A 102 -9.22 7.38 12.82
N ASP A 103 -10.21 6.93 13.58
CA ASP A 103 -10.09 6.66 15.02
C ASP A 103 -9.30 5.38 15.35
N GLU A 104 -9.01 4.52 14.36
CA GLU A 104 -8.16 3.32 14.50
C GLU A 104 -6.66 3.60 14.20
N LEU A 105 -6.26 4.85 13.91
CA LEU A 105 -4.87 5.19 13.55
C LEU A 105 -3.86 4.84 14.64
N GLU A 106 -4.15 5.19 15.90
CA GLU A 106 -3.26 4.90 17.04
C GLU A 106 -3.14 3.39 17.27
N GLU A 107 -4.24 2.64 17.12
CA GLU A 107 -4.25 1.19 17.29
C GLU A 107 -3.39 0.50 16.21
N HIS A 108 -3.52 0.94 14.96
CA HIS A 108 -2.70 0.45 13.85
C HIS A 108 -1.23 0.87 13.98
N TYR A 109 -0.94 2.05 14.55
CA TYR A 109 0.41 2.45 14.89
C TYR A 109 1.02 1.55 15.97
N ASP A 110 0.33 1.39 17.10
CA ASP A 110 0.81 0.66 18.27
C ASP A 110 1.14 -0.79 17.96
N ARG A 111 0.33 -1.40 17.09
CA ARG A 111 0.54 -2.77 16.62
C ARG A 111 1.89 -3.00 15.93
N HIS A 112 2.36 -2.02 15.15
CA HIS A 112 3.63 -2.09 14.41
C HIS A 112 4.67 -1.12 14.99
N ALA A 113 4.49 -0.68 16.24
CA ALA A 113 5.30 0.38 16.86
C ALA A 113 6.80 0.05 16.89
N GLU A 114 7.19 -1.22 17.03
CA GLU A 114 8.60 -1.62 16.97
C GLU A 114 9.23 -1.29 15.61
N PHE A 115 8.56 -1.67 14.52
CA PHE A 115 9.02 -1.37 13.17
C PHE A 115 8.98 0.14 12.90
N PHE A 116 7.86 0.80 13.22
CA PHE A 116 7.69 2.22 12.97
C PHE A 116 8.67 3.08 13.74
N SER A 117 8.87 2.82 15.03
CA SER A 117 9.84 3.57 15.84
C SER A 117 11.29 3.34 15.37
N THR A 118 11.63 2.14 14.90
CA THR A 118 12.96 1.83 14.37
C THR A 118 13.30 2.69 13.14
N TRP A 119 12.31 2.94 12.28
CA TRP A 119 12.50 3.68 11.03
C TRP A 119 11.96 5.12 11.06
N GLY A 120 11.62 5.64 12.24
CA GLY A 120 11.13 7.00 12.41
C GLY A 120 9.75 7.27 11.79
N ILE A 121 8.99 6.23 11.43
CA ILE A 121 7.63 6.36 10.89
C ILE A 121 6.69 6.76 12.02
N THR A 122 5.87 7.79 11.78
CA THR A 122 4.82 8.23 12.70
C THR A 122 3.55 8.61 11.93
N ILE A 123 2.44 8.84 12.62
CA ILE A 123 1.22 9.35 11.96
C ILE A 123 1.50 10.69 11.26
N ALA A 124 2.29 11.58 11.88
CA ALA A 124 2.62 12.91 11.32
C ALA A 124 3.76 12.89 10.29
N ASP A 125 4.55 11.82 10.25
CA ASP A 125 5.64 11.59 9.30
C ASP A 125 5.56 10.15 8.80
N PRO A 126 4.69 9.88 7.79
CA PRO A 126 4.37 8.53 7.36
C PRO A 126 5.53 7.76 6.73
N LEU A 127 6.53 8.48 6.21
CA LEU A 127 7.66 7.87 5.50
C LEU A 127 8.89 7.72 6.40
N GLY A 128 9.12 8.61 7.36
CA GLY A 128 10.28 8.52 8.24
C GLY A 128 11.59 8.41 7.45
N GLU A 129 12.44 7.44 7.78
CA GLU A 129 13.71 7.21 7.05
C GLU A 129 13.54 6.73 5.60
N PHE A 130 12.33 6.34 5.18
CA PHE A 130 12.05 5.96 3.79
C PHE A 130 11.67 7.14 2.90
N GLU A 131 11.61 8.37 3.45
CA GLU A 131 11.40 9.55 2.64
C GLU A 131 12.58 9.76 1.66
N PRO A 132 12.34 9.95 0.36
CA PRO A 132 13.42 10.24 -0.59
C PRO A 132 14.07 11.60 -0.28
N GLU A 133 15.36 11.76 -0.61
CA GLU A 133 16.14 12.98 -0.32
C GLU A 133 15.50 14.30 -0.83
N GLY A 134 14.64 14.21 -1.85
CA GLY A 134 13.91 15.36 -2.41
C GLY A 134 12.46 15.50 -1.94
N GLY A 135 12.00 14.66 -1.01
CA GLY A 135 10.60 14.51 -0.65
C GLY A 135 9.75 13.88 -1.77
N ILE A 136 8.48 13.68 -1.49
CA ILE A 136 7.48 13.27 -2.50
C ILE A 136 6.74 14.50 -3.06
N PRO A 137 6.19 14.45 -4.29
CA PRO A 137 5.45 15.58 -4.86
C PRO A 137 4.28 16.03 -3.96
N GLU A 138 4.05 17.33 -3.84
CA GLU A 138 2.90 17.88 -3.10
C GLU A 138 1.58 17.62 -3.81
N ALA A 139 0.48 17.49 -3.06
CA ALA A 139 -0.87 17.33 -3.60
C ALA A 139 -1.94 18.13 -2.84
N PRO A 140 -3.08 18.47 -3.49
CA PRO A 140 -4.17 19.17 -2.83
C PRO A 140 -4.76 18.37 -1.66
N SER A 141 -4.87 19.02 -0.50
CA SER A 141 -5.45 18.46 0.72
C SER A 141 -6.91 18.90 0.90
N THR A 142 -7.72 18.07 1.56
CA THR A 142 -9.11 18.35 1.95
C THR A 142 -9.30 18.15 3.46
N PRO A 143 -8.56 18.89 4.31
CA PRO A 143 -8.56 18.69 5.77
C PRO A 143 -9.94 18.89 6.40
N GLU A 144 -10.82 19.68 5.79
CA GLU A 144 -12.20 19.87 6.22
C GLU A 144 -13.02 18.57 6.25
N LYS A 145 -12.62 17.53 5.50
CA LYS A 145 -13.27 16.21 5.55
C LYS A 145 -13.01 15.47 6.86
N LEU A 146 -12.03 15.87 7.67
CA LEU A 146 -11.76 15.26 8.96
C LEU A 146 -12.80 15.64 10.04
N ASP A 147 -13.55 16.73 9.85
CA ASP A 147 -14.58 17.17 10.80
C ASP A 147 -15.84 16.25 10.79
N ASP A 148 -16.14 15.64 9.64
CA ASP A 148 -17.24 14.69 9.42
C ASP A 148 -16.79 13.63 8.40
N PRO A 149 -15.96 12.66 8.81
CA PRO A 149 -15.25 11.79 7.89
C PRO A 149 -16.17 10.72 7.28
N GLU A 150 -16.13 10.62 5.96
CA GLU A 150 -16.69 9.48 5.23
C GLU A 150 -15.56 8.50 4.84
N HIS A 151 -15.71 7.24 5.24
CA HIS A 151 -14.76 6.16 4.92
C HIS A 151 -15.44 5.04 4.11
N PRO A 152 -15.80 5.29 2.83
CA PRO A 152 -16.57 4.35 2.00
C PRO A 152 -15.85 3.03 1.69
N HIS A 153 -14.55 2.96 1.98
CA HIS A 153 -13.69 1.80 1.71
C HIS A 153 -13.03 1.24 2.96
N ALA A 154 -13.37 1.77 4.14
CA ALA A 154 -12.89 1.26 5.41
C ALA A 154 -13.84 0.20 5.96
N GLU A 155 -13.27 -0.90 6.41
CA GLU A 155 -13.93 -1.85 7.30
C GLU A 155 -13.18 -1.81 8.65
N GLY A 156 -13.83 -1.29 9.69
CA GLY A 156 -13.28 -1.21 11.04
C GLY A 156 -13.33 -2.55 11.78
N GLY A 157 -12.71 -2.59 12.96
CA GLY A 157 -12.70 -3.78 13.84
C GLY A 157 -11.70 -4.86 13.42
N PHE A 158 -10.72 -4.50 12.60
CA PHE A 158 -9.65 -5.37 12.12
C PHE A 158 -8.27 -4.87 12.55
N ALA A 159 -8.20 -4.08 13.62
CA ALA A 159 -6.94 -3.63 14.20
C ALA A 159 -6.17 -4.76 14.90
N ASP A 160 -6.88 -5.83 15.31
CA ASP A 160 -6.31 -6.93 16.10
C ASP A 160 -5.54 -7.98 15.28
N ASP A 161 -5.89 -8.23 14.01
CA ASP A 161 -5.19 -9.23 13.17
C ASP A 161 -5.18 -8.86 11.67
N VAL A 162 -4.22 -9.40 10.89
CA VAL A 162 -4.27 -9.27 9.41
C VAL A 162 -5.18 -10.35 8.88
N TYR A 163 -6.25 -9.97 8.20
CA TYR A 163 -7.10 -10.94 7.51
C TYR A 163 -6.81 -10.94 6.02
N VAL A 164 -6.52 -12.13 5.53
CA VAL A 164 -6.27 -12.46 4.14
C VAL A 164 -7.51 -13.06 3.52
N GLU A 165 -8.08 -12.41 2.50
CA GLU A 165 -9.10 -13.03 1.65
C GLU A 165 -8.43 -13.91 0.58
N THR A 166 -8.77 -15.20 0.58
CA THR A 166 -8.28 -16.19 -0.39
C THR A 166 -9.03 -16.12 -1.72
N GLU A 167 -8.57 -16.86 -2.74
CA GLU A 167 -9.25 -16.95 -4.04
C GLU A 167 -10.68 -17.52 -3.96
N ASP A 168 -10.98 -18.31 -2.91
CA ASP A 168 -12.30 -18.87 -2.65
C ASP A 168 -13.23 -17.91 -1.89
N GLY A 169 -12.72 -16.72 -1.50
CA GLY A 169 -13.47 -15.71 -0.73
C GLY A 169 -13.46 -15.95 0.79
N ASP A 170 -12.70 -16.94 1.27
CA ASP A 170 -12.56 -17.22 2.70
C ASP A 170 -11.57 -16.24 3.35
N LEU A 171 -11.86 -15.82 4.58
CA LEU A 171 -10.97 -14.99 5.39
C LEU A 171 -10.13 -15.86 6.32
N VAL A 172 -8.81 -15.76 6.20
CA VAL A 172 -7.84 -16.43 7.07
C VAL A 172 -6.91 -15.41 7.71
N VAL A 173 -6.39 -15.72 8.92
CA VAL A 173 -5.34 -14.91 9.53
C VAL A 173 -4.07 -14.98 8.68
N GLY A 174 -3.48 -13.81 8.41
CA GLY A 174 -2.26 -13.64 7.62
C GLY A 174 -1.04 -14.30 8.25
N GLY A 175 0.00 -14.53 7.45
CA GLY A 175 1.25 -15.14 7.92
C GLY A 175 1.48 -16.59 7.49
N GLN A 176 0.64 -17.14 6.61
CA GLN A 176 0.87 -18.47 6.02
C GLN A 176 2.03 -18.45 5.01
N GLU A 177 2.85 -19.51 4.99
CA GLU A 177 3.87 -19.70 3.96
C GLU A 177 3.23 -19.78 2.57
N GLY A 178 3.76 -18.98 1.64
CA GLY A 178 3.34 -19.01 0.24
C GLY A 178 3.66 -20.33 -0.46
N PRO A 179 3.10 -20.57 -1.66
CA PRO A 179 3.37 -21.77 -2.44
C PRO A 179 4.88 -21.94 -2.72
N ALA A 180 5.36 -23.19 -2.67
CA ALA A 180 6.77 -23.52 -2.81
C ALA A 180 7.38 -23.15 -4.18
N GLU A 181 6.55 -23.13 -5.23
CA GLU A 181 6.93 -22.69 -6.57
C GLU A 181 6.08 -21.47 -6.96
N VAL A 182 6.76 -20.36 -7.27
CA VAL A 182 6.14 -19.09 -7.66
C VAL A 182 6.65 -18.68 -9.04
N ASP A 183 5.74 -18.52 -9.98
CA ASP A 183 6.03 -18.06 -11.34
C ASP A 183 6.16 -16.53 -11.37
N VAL A 184 7.39 -16.03 -11.46
CA VAL A 184 7.71 -14.59 -11.48
C VAL A 184 7.18 -13.86 -12.72
N SER A 185 6.84 -14.58 -13.80
CA SER A 185 6.25 -13.93 -14.99
C SER A 185 4.92 -13.27 -14.63
N ARG A 186 4.12 -13.93 -13.77
CA ARG A 186 2.81 -13.46 -13.31
C ARG A 186 2.84 -12.26 -12.37
N ALA A 187 4.03 -11.74 -12.06
CA ALA A 187 4.19 -10.56 -11.21
C ALA A 187 3.64 -9.32 -11.92
N VAL A 188 3.00 -8.44 -11.14
CA VAL A 188 2.49 -7.17 -11.65
C VAL A 188 3.64 -6.37 -12.26
N GLY A 189 3.47 -5.93 -13.52
CA GLY A 189 4.50 -5.19 -14.27
C GLY A 189 5.57 -6.03 -14.97
N VAL A 190 5.60 -7.36 -14.78
CA VAL A 190 6.54 -8.28 -15.44
C VAL A 190 5.93 -8.96 -16.68
N ASP A 191 4.63 -9.23 -16.66
CA ASP A 191 3.90 -9.68 -17.85
C ASP A 191 3.82 -8.55 -18.90
N GLY A 192 4.19 -8.85 -20.14
CA GLY A 192 4.20 -7.91 -21.27
C GLY A 192 2.83 -7.41 -21.75
N ASP A 193 1.74 -7.73 -21.04
CA ASP A 193 0.36 -7.43 -21.42
C ASP A 193 -0.26 -6.23 -20.66
N ASP A 194 0.50 -5.49 -19.85
CA ASP A 194 0.06 -4.19 -19.29
C ASP A 194 0.33 -3.00 -20.25
N VAL A 195 0.50 -3.27 -21.56
CA VAL A 195 0.44 -2.26 -22.63
C VAL A 195 -0.92 -2.37 -23.33
N GLY A 196 -1.95 -1.77 -22.73
CA GLY A 196 -3.33 -1.95 -23.16
C GLY A 196 -4.23 -0.73 -23.09
N ASP A 197 -3.74 0.47 -23.41
CA ASP A 197 -4.51 1.44 -24.21
C ASP A 197 -3.56 2.53 -24.76
N ARG A 198 -3.11 2.35 -26.00
CA ARG A 198 -2.65 3.46 -26.84
C ARG A 198 -3.75 3.70 -27.86
N PRO A 199 -4.34 4.90 -27.96
CA PRO A 199 -5.24 5.18 -29.05
C PRO A 199 -4.43 5.20 -30.35
N SER A 200 -4.76 4.27 -31.25
CA SER A 200 -4.25 4.25 -32.62
C SER A 200 -4.55 5.59 -33.30
N LYS A 201 -3.53 6.21 -33.88
CA LYS A 201 -3.70 7.19 -34.97
C LYS A 201 -3.49 6.50 -36.30
#